data_AF-U4UUX5-F1
#
_entry.id   AF-U4UUX5-F1
#
_cell.length_a   1.000
_cell.length_b   1.000
_cell.length_c   1.000
_cell.angle_alpha   90.00
_cell.angle_beta   90.00
_cell.angle_gamma   90.00
#
_symmetry.space_group_name_H-M   'P 1'
#
loop_
_entity.id
_entity.type
_entity.pdbx_description
1 polymer ?
#
loop_
_entity_poly.entity_id
_entity_poly.type
_entity_poly.pdbx_seq_one_letter_code
_entity_poly.pdbx_strand_id
1 'polypeptide(L)'
;MQFKPVTHVIFDMDGLIIESESAYKRILSSIAKQFGKEFTPEVELKLLGTTEKDTAKIFLCELDISLSREEFLDLYHKQITVELQNQPLMPGKK
;
A
#
# COMPACT_ATOMS: atom_id res chain seq x y z
N MET A 1 21.41 26.10 -10.72
CA MET A 1 21.53 24.80 -11.41
C MET A 1 20.63 24.84 -12.63
N GLN A 2 21.16 24.65 -13.84
CA GLN A 2 20.36 24.63 -15.08
C GLN A 2 20.30 23.19 -15.58
N PHE A 3 19.10 22.61 -15.56
CA PHE A 3 18.88 21.26 -16.06
C PHE A 3 18.91 21.27 -17.59
N LYS A 4 19.52 20.24 -18.20
CA LYS A 4 19.55 20.10 -19.66
C LYS A 4 18.12 19.78 -20.17
N PRO A 5 17.70 20.34 -21.32
CA PRO A 5 16.42 20.02 -21.90
C PRO A 5 16.34 18.52 -22.22
N VAL A 6 15.25 17.89 -21.80
CA VAL A 6 14.94 16.48 -22.07
C VAL A 6 13.86 16.39 -23.13
N THR A 7 13.95 15.39 -24.01
CA THR A 7 12.99 15.19 -25.11
C THR A 7 11.91 14.15 -24.78
N HIS A 8 12.17 13.28 -23.81
CA HIS A 8 11.28 12.19 -23.41
C HIS A 8 11.31 12.04 -21.89
N VAL A 9 10.16 11.73 -21.29
CA VAL A 9 10.01 11.52 -19.85
C VAL A 9 9.40 10.15 -19.62
N ILE A 10 10.01 9.35 -18.76
CA ILE A 10 9.44 8.09 -18.27
C ILE A 10 8.87 8.38 -16.90
N PHE A 11 7.55 8.26 -16.77
CA PHE A 11 6.88 8.38 -15.50
C PHE A 11 6.75 7.00 -14.88
N ASP A 12 7.06 6.91 -13.60
CA ASP A 12 6.65 5.75 -12.81
C ASP A 12 5.13 5.74 -12.71
N MET A 13 4.53 4.55 -12.71
CA MET A 13 3.08 4.40 -12.66
C MET A 13 2.59 4.38 -11.22
N ASP A 14 3.28 3.62 -10.36
CA ASP A 14 2.96 3.47 -8.94
C ASP A 14 3.59 4.60 -8.12
N GLY A 15 2.79 5.21 -7.24
CA GLY A 15 3.24 6.33 -6.40
C GLY A 15 3.39 7.67 -7.11
N LEU A 16 3.13 7.75 -8.43
CA LEU A 16 3.19 9.00 -9.19
C LEU A 16 1.98 9.24 -10.12
N ILE A 17 1.44 8.20 -10.76
CA ILE A 17 0.21 8.28 -11.58
C ILE A 17 -0.99 7.78 -10.77
N ILE A 18 -0.79 6.69 -10.03
CA ILE A 18 -1.78 6.08 -9.14
C ILE A 18 -1.30 6.26 -7.71
N GLU A 19 -2.16 6.80 -6.84
CA GLU A 19 -1.84 7.05 -5.43
C GLU A 19 -1.94 5.75 -4.61
N SER A 20 -1.21 4.71 -5.00
CA SER A 20 -1.38 3.35 -4.46
C SER A 20 -1.02 3.25 -2.96
N GLU A 21 -0.11 4.09 -2.45
CA GLU A 21 0.24 4.14 -1.02
C GLU A 21 -0.95 4.45 -0.09
N SER A 22 -1.80 5.42 -0.47
CA SER A 22 -3.00 5.79 0.28
C SER A 22 -3.96 4.61 0.43
N ALA A 23 -4.14 3.84 -0.65
CA ALA A 23 -5.02 2.69 -0.69
C ALA A 23 -4.49 1.56 0.19
N TYR A 24 -3.20 1.20 0.05
CA TYR A 24 -2.56 0.17 0.89
C TYR A 24 -2.67 0.50 2.37
N LYS A 25 -2.42 1.76 2.75
CA LYS A 25 -2.56 2.22 4.14
C LYS A 25 -3.99 2.03 4.68
N ARG A 26 -5.00 2.39 3.89
CA ARG A 26 -6.42 2.23 4.27
C ARG A 26 -6.79 0.76 4.42
N ILE A 27 -6.34 -0.09 3.50
CA ILE A 27 -6.58 -1.53 3.53
C ILE A 27 -5.97 -2.14 4.81
N LEU A 28 -4.68 -1.89 5.05
CA LEU A 28 -3.98 -2.40 6.23
C LEU A 28 -4.61 -1.90 7.54
N SER A 29 -4.99 -0.62 7.59
CA SER A 29 -5.70 -0.05 8.74
C SER A 29 -7.08 -0.69 8.94
N SER A 30 -7.81 -0.95 7.87
CA SER A 30 -9.11 -1.64 7.93
C SER A 30 -8.97 -3.09 8.40
N ILE A 31 -7.97 -3.82 7.91
CA ILE A 31 -7.68 -5.19 8.34
C ILE A 31 -7.32 -5.18 9.83
N ALA A 32 -6.38 -4.32 10.25
CA ALA A 32 -5.99 -4.22 11.66
C ALA A 32 -7.20 -3.97 12.57
N LYS A 33 -8.08 -3.02 12.19
CA LYS A 33 -9.32 -2.73 12.94
C LYS A 33 -10.28 -3.91 13.03
N GLN A 34 -10.40 -4.74 11.98
CA GLN A 34 -11.23 -5.95 12.04
C GLN A 34 -10.74 -6.95 13.08
N PHE A 35 -9.43 -7.00 13.32
CA PHE A 35 -8.82 -7.84 14.36
C PHE A 35 -8.67 -7.13 15.71
N GLY A 36 -9.23 -5.92 15.88
CA GLY A 36 -9.11 -5.13 17.10
C GLY A 36 -7.69 -4.62 17.38
N LYS A 37 -6.86 -4.51 16.35
CA LYS A 37 -5.48 -4.00 16.42
C LYS A 37 -5.40 -2.62 15.79
N GLU A 38 -4.45 -1.82 16.24
CA GLU A 38 -4.19 -0.50 15.68
C GLU A 38 -3.01 -0.52 14.72
N PHE A 39 -3.23 -0.03 13.51
CA PHE A 39 -2.17 0.20 12.54
C PHE A 39 -1.48 1.53 12.85
N THR A 40 -0.29 1.45 13.47
CA THR A 40 0.50 2.63 13.83
C THR A 40 1.40 3.09 12.69
N PRO A 41 1.80 4.37 12.65
CA PRO A 41 2.74 4.89 11.65
C PRO A 41 4.11 4.19 11.67
N GLU A 42 4.53 3.65 12.82
CA GLU A 42 5.79 2.89 12.93
C GLU A 42 5.74 1.57 12.15
N VAL A 43 4.60 0.88 12.18
CA VAL A 43 4.37 -0.33 11.38
C VAL A 43 4.32 0.04 9.91
N GLU A 44 3.65 1.14 9.54
CA GLU A 44 3.61 1.65 8.17
C GLU A 44 5.02 1.90 7.61
N LEU A 45 5.90 2.55 8.37
CA LEU A 45 7.29 2.81 7.98
C LEU A 45 8.10 1.52 7.78
N LYS A 46 7.79 0.45 8.51
CA LYS A 46 8.43 -0.87 8.33
C LYS A 46 7.92 -1.61 7.09
N LEU A 47 6.70 -1.34 6.66
CA LEU A 47 6.07 -1.97 5.49
C LEU A 47 6.35 -1.20 4.19
N LEU A 48 6.69 0.08 4.30
CA LEU A 48 7.09 0.91 3.16
C LEU A 48 8.34 0.33 2.50
N GLY A 49 8.22 0.03 1.20
CA GLY A 49 9.30 -0.55 0.41
C GLY A 49 9.53 -2.05 0.59
N THR A 50 8.70 -2.76 1.35
CA THR A 50 8.76 -4.23 1.45
C THR A 50 7.85 -4.91 0.43
N THR A 51 8.17 -6.15 0.05
CA THR A 51 7.30 -6.95 -0.82
C THR A 51 6.01 -7.35 -0.11
N GLU A 52 4.93 -7.61 -0.83
CA GLU A 52 3.62 -8.01 -0.25
C GLU A 52 3.73 -9.20 0.73
N LYS A 53 4.64 -10.14 0.43
CA LYS A 53 4.89 -11.32 1.28
C LYS A 53 5.58 -10.95 2.59
N ASP A 54 6.52 -10.00 2.55
CA ASP A 54 7.18 -9.47 3.73
C ASP A 54 6.23 -8.57 4.52
N THR A 55 5.42 -7.76 3.83
CA THR A 55 4.36 -6.95 4.43
C THR A 55 3.42 -7.82 5.25
N ALA A 56 2.92 -8.92 4.69
CA ALA A 56 2.09 -9.88 5.42
C ALA A 56 2.79 -10.44 6.66
N LYS A 57 4.07 -10.80 6.55
CA LYS A 57 4.84 -11.37 7.65
C LYS A 57 5.07 -10.35 8.78
N ILE A 58 5.49 -9.14 8.44
CA ILE A 58 5.76 -8.06 9.39
C ILE A 58 4.45 -7.62 10.04
N PHE A 59 3.38 -7.44 9.27
CA PHE A 59 2.07 -7.03 9.78
C PHE A 59 1.49 -8.03 10.78
N LEU A 60 1.49 -9.33 10.44
CA LEU A 60 1.01 -10.38 11.34
C LEU A 60 1.87 -10.49 12.62
N CYS A 61 3.18 -10.28 12.50
CA CYS A 61 4.12 -10.33 13.63
C CYS A 61 3.99 -9.10 14.55
N GLU A 62 3.87 -7.89 14.00
CA GLU A 62 3.78 -6.64 14.78
C GLU A 62 2.41 -6.51 15.45
N LEU A 63 1.35 -6.95 14.78
CA LEU A 63 -0.01 -6.86 15.31
C LEU A 63 -0.43 -8.09 16.11
N ASP A 64 0.43 -9.12 16.20
CA ASP A 64 0.14 -10.39 16.88
C ASP A 64 -1.25 -10.93 16.49
N ILE A 65 -1.43 -11.12 15.18
CA ILE A 65 -2.67 -11.61 14.59
C ILE A 65 -2.48 -13.09 14.28
N SER A 66 -3.33 -13.95 14.84
CA SER A 66 -3.36 -15.39 14.55
C SER A 66 -4.05 -15.71 13.21
N LEU A 67 -3.61 -15.06 12.13
CA LEU A 67 -4.05 -15.35 10.77
C LEU A 67 -2.92 -16.00 9.98
N SER A 68 -3.25 -16.91 9.06
CA SER A 68 -2.25 -17.44 8.13
C SER A 68 -1.82 -16.34 7.15
N ARG A 69 -0.55 -16.37 6.72
CA ARG A 69 -0.04 -15.47 5.67
C ARG A 69 -0.87 -15.56 4.39
N GLU A 70 -1.34 -16.75 4.05
CA GLU A 70 -2.13 -17.01 2.84
C GLU A 70 -3.51 -16.34 2.92
N GLU A 71 -4.20 -16.53 4.05
CA GLU A 71 -5.49 -15.88 4.34
C GLU A 71 -5.36 -14.34 4.35
N PHE A 72 -4.27 -13.82 4.93
CA PHE A 72 -3.99 -12.39 4.90
C PHE A 72 -3.82 -11.88 3.46
N LEU A 73 -3.03 -12.58 2.65
CA LEU A 73 -2.76 -12.20 1.27
C LEU A 73 -4.03 -12.25 0.42
N ASP A 74 -4.90 -13.25 0.62
CA ASP A 74 -6.19 -13.34 -0.08
C ASP A 74 -7.09 -12.14 0.24
N LEU A 75 -7.26 -11.85 1.54
CA LEU A 75 -8.00 -10.66 2.00
C LEU A 75 -7.41 -9.37 1.44
N TYR A 76 -6.09 -9.23 1.51
CA TYR A 76 -5.35 -8.07 1.02
C TYR A 76 -5.55 -7.87 -0.49
N HIS A 77 -5.38 -8.90 -1.31
CA HIS A 77 -5.61 -8.84 -2.76
C HIS A 77 -7.05 -8.50 -3.11
N LYS A 78 -8.01 -9.08 -2.38
CA LYS A 78 -9.43 -8.79 -2.58
C LYS A 78 -9.74 -7.32 -2.29
N GLN A 79 -9.20 -6.77 -1.22
CA GLN A 79 -9.38 -5.37 -0.84
C GLN A 79 -8.66 -4.40 -1.79
N ILE A 80 -7.45 -4.75 -2.23
CA ILE A 80 -6.72 -4.01 -3.27
C ILE A 80 -7.54 -3.92 -4.54
N THR A 81 -8.10 -5.05 -4.99
CA THR A 81 -8.89 -5.10 -6.21
C THR A 81 -10.09 -4.16 -6.13
N VAL A 82 -10.76 -4.08 -4.97
CA VAL A 82 -11.91 -3.21 -4.74
C VAL A 82 -11.50 -1.73 -4.64
N GLU A 83 -10.40 -1.41 -3.98
CA GLU A 83 -9.90 -0.03 -3.84
C GLU A 83 -9.31 0.51 -5.15
N LEU A 84 -8.51 -0.28 -5.88
CA LEU A 84 -7.96 0.11 -7.18
C LEU A 84 -9.03 0.34 -8.23
N GLN A 85 -10.16 -0.36 -8.16
CA GLN A 85 -11.32 -0.10 -9.02
C GLN A 85 -11.94 1.29 -8.80
N ASN A 86 -11.73 1.89 -7.62
CA ASN A 86 -12.33 3.17 -7.24
C ASN A 86 -11.30 4.29 -7.01
N GLN A 87 -10.02 4.07 -7.33
CA GLN A 87 -9.00 5.07 -7.04
C GLN A 87 -9.15 6.32 -7.90
N PRO A 88 -9.31 7.51 -7.29
CA PRO A 88 -9.23 8.76 -8.01
C PRO A 88 -7.79 8.99 -8.51
N LEU A 89 -7.65 9.48 -9.74
CA LEU A 89 -6.37 9.92 -10.28
C LEU A 89 -5.79 11.06 -9.43
N MET A 90 -4.46 11.08 -9.24
CA MET A 90 -3.81 12.14 -8.47
C MET A 90 -4.06 13.52 -9.11
N PRO A 91 -4.37 14.57 -8.32
CA PRO A 91 -4.65 15.89 -8.84
C PRO A 91 -3.40 16.48 -9.52
N GLY A 92 -3.48 16.73 -10.82
CA GLY A 92 -2.37 17.25 -11.63
C GLY A 92 -2.17 16.54 -12.97
N LYS A 93 -2.85 15.40 -13.19
CA LYS A 93 -2.92 14.74 -14.50
C LYS A 93 -4.18 15.22 -15.24
N LYS A 94 -4.00 16.08 -16.25
CA LYS A 94 -4.98 16.36 -17.31
C LYS A 94 -4.67 15.48 -18.51
#